data_AF-A0A3D0V966-F1
#
_entry.id   AF-A0A3D0V966-F1
#
_cell.length_a   1.000
_cell.length_b   1.000
_cell.length_c   1.000
_cell.angle_alpha   90.00
_cell.angle_beta   90.00
_cell.angle_gamma   90.00
#
_symmetry.space_group_name_H-M   'P 1'
#
loop_
_entity.id
_entity.type
_entity.pdbx_description
1 polymer ?
#
loop_
_entity_poly.entity_id
_entity_poly.type
_entity_poly.pdbx_seq_one_letter_code
_entity_poly.pdbx_strand_id
1 'polypeptide(L)' 'MSLDGQFPPKMRLLRAAAELLANSAGASVSTRQITQLAGVTAPTLYHHFGDKEGLFDAVVAAGFEEYVA' A
#
# COMPACT_ATOMS: atom_id res chain seq x y z
N MET A 1 -6.17 -18.74 2.73
CA MET A 1 -7.41 -18.36 2.04
C MET A 1 -7.38 -16.85 1.91
N SER A 2 -6.91 -16.33 0.77
CA SER A 2 -6.59 -14.90 0.61
C SER A 2 -7.86 -14.05 0.58
N LEU A 3 -8.11 -13.33 1.68
CA LEU A 3 -9.20 -12.35 1.79
C LEU A 3 -8.93 -11.09 0.94
N ASP A 4 -7.74 -10.98 0.34
CA ASP A 4 -7.30 -9.79 -0.39
C ASP A 4 -8.14 -9.50 -1.63
N GLY A 5 -8.81 -10.50 -2.19
CA GLY A 5 -9.73 -10.34 -3.33
C GLY A 5 -11.03 -9.58 -3.01
N GLN A 6 -11.41 -9.46 -1.74
CA GLN A 6 -12.63 -8.74 -1.31
C GLN A 6 -12.40 -7.24 -1.04
N PHE A 7 -11.16 -6.82 -0.82
CA PHE A 7 -10.87 -5.43 -0.50
C PHE A 7 -10.86 -4.55 -1.76
N PRO A 8 -11.35 -3.30 -1.67
CA PRO A 8 -11.27 -2.36 -2.77
C PRO A 8 -9.79 -2.09 -3.14
N PRO A 9 -9.49 -1.73 -4.40
CA PRO A 9 -8.12 -1.52 -4.89
C PRO A 9 -7.27 -0.59 -4.01
N LYS A 10 -7.86 0.49 -3.49
CA LYS A 10 -7.22 1.43 -2.56
C LYS A 10 -6.69 0.72 -1.30
N MET A 11 -7.49 -0.16 -0.69
CA MET A 11 -7.11 -0.87 0.53
C MET A 11 -6.04 -1.94 0.26
N ARG A 12 -6.14 -2.63 -0.88
CA ARG A 12 -5.12 -3.61 -1.30
C ARG A 12 -3.76 -2.94 -1.52
N LEU A 13 -3.74 -1.76 -2.15
CA LEU A 13 -2.53 -0.95 -2.32
C LEU A 13 -1.93 -0.53 -0.99
N LEU A 14 -2.75 -0.06 -0.05
CA LEU A 14 -2.31 0.40 1.26
C LEU A 14 -1.70 -0.75 2.08
N ARG A 15 -2.37 -1.92 2.11
CA ARG A 15 -1.83 -3.13 2.76
C ARG A 15 -0.53 -3.61 2.13
N ALA A 16 -0.49 -3.71 0.80
CA ALA A 16 0.72 -4.13 0.09
C ALA A 16 1.90 -3.19 0.35
N ALA A 17 1.65 -1.88 0.40
CA ALA A 17 2.69 -0.90 0.72
C ALA A 17 3.18 -1.04 2.17
N ALA A 18 2.26 -1.19 3.14
CA ALA A 18 2.61 -1.41 4.54
C ALA A 18 3.43 -2.70 4.76
N GLU A 19 3.01 -3.79 4.12
CA GLU A 19 3.71 -5.08 4.18
C GLU A 19 5.12 -4.99 3.60
N LEU A 20 5.27 -4.36 2.43
CA LEU A 20 6.59 -4.19 1.82
C LEU A 20 7.49 -3.29 2.64
N LEU A 21 6.96 -2.21 3.24
CA LEU A 21 7.73 -1.32 4.12
C LEU A 21 8.19 -2.04 5.40
N ALA A 22 7.30 -2.81 6.04
CA ALA A 22 7.65 -3.59 7.22
C ALA A 22 8.76 -4.62 6.93
N ASN A 23 8.78 -5.18 5.72
CA ASN A 23 9.74 -6.20 5.31
C ASN A 23 11.00 -5.66 4.63
N SER A 24 11.07 -4.37 4.28
CA SER A 24 12.19 -3.86 3.46
C SER A 24 13.48 -3.63 4.25
N ALA A 25 13.45 -3.66 5.59
CA ALA A 25 14.60 -3.38 6.45
C ALA A 25 15.35 -2.08 6.06
N GLY A 26 14.61 -1.06 5.61
CA GLY A 26 15.17 0.22 5.15
C GLY A 26 15.51 0.28 3.65
N ALA A 27 15.31 -0.81 2.90
CA ALA A 27 15.43 -0.79 1.44
C ALA A 27 14.27 -0.02 0.78
N SER A 28 14.53 0.50 -0.42
CA SER A 28 13.52 1.24 -1.18
C SER A 28 12.43 0.30 -1.70
N VAL A 29 11.18 0.62 -1.38
CA VAL A 29 10.00 -0.05 -1.95
C VAL A 29 9.60 0.67 -3.23
N SER A 30 9.35 -0.06 -4.32
CA SER A 30 8.92 0.53 -5.61
C SER A 30 7.41 0.43 -5.82
N THR A 31 6.83 1.37 -6.59
CA THR A 31 5.41 1.32 -7.00
C THR A 31 5.07 0.03 -7.77
N ARG A 32 6.03 -0.52 -8.52
CA ARG A 32 5.87 -1.79 -9.23
C ARG A 32 5.68 -2.96 -8.26
N GLN A 33 6.51 -3.08 -7.23
CA GLN A 33 6.37 -4.14 -6.22
C GLN A 33 5.01 -4.03 -5.50
N ILE A 34 4.60 -2.81 -5.16
CA ILE A 34 3.32 -2.57 -4.49
C ILE A 34 2.15 -2.99 -5.39
N THR A 35 2.11 -2.52 -6.63
CA THR A 35 1.02 -2.83 -7.57
C THR A 35 0.95 -4.32 -7.90
N GLN A 36 2.09 -5.00 -8.01
CA GLN A 36 2.16 -6.46 -8.18
C GLN A 36 1.58 -7.20 -6.96
N LEU A 37 2.03 -6.87 -5.76
CA LEU A 37 1.53 -7.49 -4.52
C LEU A 37 0.05 -7.19 -4.30
N ALA A 38 -0.36 -5.94 -4.54
CA ALA A 38 -1.75 -5.52 -4.45
C ALA A 38 -2.61 -6.10 -5.57
N GLY A 39 -2.05 -6.71 -6.63
CA GLY A 39 -2.75 -7.25 -7.79
C GLY A 39 -3.60 -6.20 -8.54
N VAL A 40 -3.03 -5.00 -8.72
CA VAL A 40 -3.62 -3.88 -9.46
C VAL A 40 -2.61 -3.29 -10.45
N THR A 41 -3.01 -2.29 -11.23
CA THR A 41 -2.12 -1.61 -12.18
C THR A 41 -1.64 -0.26 -11.65
N ALA A 42 -0.54 0.26 -12.22
CA ALA A 42 -0.01 1.57 -11.83
C ALA A 42 -1.01 2.74 -11.99
N PRO A 43 -1.85 2.81 -13.06
CA PRO A 43 -2.90 3.83 -13.14
C PRO A 43 -3.87 3.81 -11.95
N THR A 44 -4.20 2.64 -11.41
CA THR A 44 -5.06 2.53 -10.22
C THR A 44 -4.37 3.10 -8.98
N LEU A 45 -3.06 2.91 -8.83
CA LEU A 45 -2.27 3.52 -7.76
C LEU A 45 -2.34 5.05 -7.86
N TYR A 46 -2.00 5.60 -9.02
CA TYR A 46 -1.97 7.06 -9.22
C TYR A 46 -3.37 7.68 -9.12
N HIS A 47 -4.43 6.97 -9.51
CA HIS A 47 -5.80 7.45 -9.33
C HIS A 47 -6.19 7.59 -7.84
N HIS A 48 -5.76 6.68 -6.98
CA HIS A 48 -6.15 6.67 -5.57
C HIS A 48 -5.25 7.51 -4.67
N PHE A 49 -3.96 7.60 -5.00
CA PHE A 49 -2.94 8.19 -4.11
C PHE A 49 -2.15 9.33 -4.76
N GLY A 50 -2.38 9.64 -6.03
CA GLY A 50 -1.65 10.67 -6.78
C GLY A 50 -0.28 10.20 -7.21
N ASP A 51 0.57 9.86 -6.24
CA ASP A 51 1.93 9.39 -6.44
C ASP A 51 2.35 8.35 -5.39
N LYS A 52 3.65 8.05 -5.34
CA LYS A 52 4.23 7.11 -4.39
C LYS A 52 4.30 7.68 -2.97
N GLU A 53 4.58 8.97 -2.83
CA GLU A 53 4.69 9.63 -1.52
C GLU A 53 3.32 9.70 -0.86
N GLY A 54 2.27 10.10 -1.60
CA GLY A 54 0.89 10.10 -1.11
C GLY A 54 0.38 8.72 -0.68
N LEU A 55 0.89 7.65 -1.29
CA LEU A 55 0.62 6.28 -0.81
C LEU A 55 1.32 5.99 0.52
N PHE A 56 2.57 6.39 0.68
CA PHE A 56 3.29 6.17 1.92
C PHE A 56 2.78 7.05 3.06
N ASP A 57 2.38 8.28 2.78
CA ASP A 57 1.69 9.15 3.74
C ASP A 57 0.40 8.49 4.23
N ALA A 58 -0.36 7.86 3.32
CA ALA A 58 -1.56 7.12 3.69
C ALA A 58 -1.26 5.87 4.54
N VAL A 59 -0.15 5.16 4.29
CA VAL A 59 0.30 4.05 5.13
C VAL A 59 0.68 4.52 6.52
N VAL A 60 1.43 5.62 6.61
CA VAL A 60 1.85 6.22 7.88
C VAL A 60 0.63 6.66 8.67
N ALA A 61 -0.31 7.39 8.05
CA ALA A 61 -1.55 7.81 8.68
C ALA A 61 -2.39 6.62 9.19
N ALA A 62 -2.50 5.55 8.41
CA ALA A 62 -3.20 4.34 8.83
C ALA A 62 -2.52 3.64 10.01
N GLY A 63 -1.19 3.56 10.02
CA GLY A 63 -0.43 2.98 11.13
C GLY A 63 -0.54 3.80 12.42
N PHE A 64 -0.67 5.13 12.31
CA PHE A 64 -0.94 6.00 13.46
C PHE A 64 -2.35 5.77 14.03
N GLU A 65 -3.38 5.61 13.19
CA GLU A 65 -4.74 5.27 13.66
C GLU A 65 -4.78 3.92 14.38
N GLU A 66 -4.02 2.92 13.91
CA GLU A 66 -3.94 1.59 14.53
C GLU A 66 -3.16 1.60 15.86
N TYR A 67 -2.19 2.51 16.05
CA TYR A 67 -1.40 2.62 17.28
C TYR A 67 -2.06 3.49 18.37
N VAL A 68 -2.96 4.40 17.98
CA VAL A 68 -3.64 5.33 18.90
C VAL A 68 -5.02 4.79 19.37
N ALA A 69 -5.55 3.74 18.72
CA ALA A 69 -6.78 3.04 19.10
C ALA A 69 -6.56 1.99 20.19
#